data_AF-A0A7K3BC66-F1
#
_entry.id   AF-A0A7K3BC66-F1
#
_cell.length_a   1.000
_cell.length_b   1.000
_cell.length_c   1.000
_cell.angle_alpha   90.00
_cell.angle_beta   90.00
_cell.angle_gamma   90.00
#
_symmetry.space_group_name_H-M   'P 1'
#
loop_
_entity.id
_entity.type
_entity.pdbx_description
1 polymer ?
#
loop_
_entity_poly.entity_id
_entity_poly.type
_entity_poly.pdbx_seq_one_letter_code
_entity_poly.pdbx_strand_id
1 'polypeptide(L)'
;MRGEAFANASYSVFAEQARGQKLPAVATLFQRVASVELGEHFTEAATLTGLVGSDAANLRAAVEGESYESRVMYPGFARQAKEDGDTKAAELFTEIAKDEAAHHQRFQAALRVLTTGKGSIPKPPGVNPERVRAGMPQVRAARTKANLDTAMHGEALAHAKYALFAKHAQAWGNKALARLFTGAGDIELREHFTGEAALAGLVRSTRDNLTTAVNGEQYESRTMYPDFARKAQAAGDTGAAALFRNDADDEAGHARDFVAARQALR
;
A
#
# COMPACT_ATOMS: atom_id res chain seq x y z
N MET A 1 -8.00 4.49 6.03
CA MET A 1 -7.89 3.47 4.93
C MET A 1 -6.82 3.81 3.90
N ARG A 2 -7.00 4.80 3.00
CA ARG A 2 -5.93 5.13 2.02
C ARG A 2 -4.65 5.60 2.73
N GLY A 3 -4.79 6.39 3.80
CA GLY A 3 -3.70 6.76 4.70
C GLY A 3 -3.00 5.53 5.25
N GLU A 4 -3.73 4.65 5.95
CA GLU A 4 -3.15 3.44 6.57
C GLU A 4 -2.38 2.57 5.59
N ALA A 5 -2.96 2.35 4.40
CA ALA A 5 -2.32 1.55 3.36
C ALA A 5 -1.01 2.21 2.91
N PHE A 6 -1.02 3.52 2.68
CA PHE A 6 0.16 4.27 2.28
C PHE A 6 1.21 4.36 3.40
N ALA A 7 0.80 4.49 4.66
CA ALA A 7 1.67 4.46 5.83
C ALA A 7 2.34 3.09 5.98
N ASN A 8 1.57 2.00 5.87
CA ASN A 8 2.11 0.63 5.82
C ASN A 8 3.19 0.46 4.73
N ALA A 9 2.88 0.84 3.50
CA ALA A 9 3.80 0.69 2.37
C ALA A 9 5.06 1.57 2.54
N SER A 10 4.87 2.83 2.94
CA SER A 10 5.96 3.80 3.19
C SER A 10 6.89 3.33 4.31
N TYR A 11 6.34 2.88 5.44
CA TYR A 11 7.13 2.39 6.56
C TYR A 11 7.83 1.07 6.24
N SER A 12 7.25 0.22 5.41
CA SER A 12 7.91 -0.98 4.91
C SER A 12 9.17 -0.64 4.10
N VAL A 13 9.12 0.32 3.16
CA VAL A 13 10.31 0.75 2.41
C VAL A 13 11.28 1.57 3.27
N PHE A 14 10.81 2.31 4.27
CA PHE A 14 11.69 2.98 5.24
C PHE A 14 12.44 1.99 6.14
N ALA A 15 11.79 0.88 6.51
CA ALA A 15 12.43 -0.20 7.25
C ALA A 15 13.57 -0.81 6.43
N GLU A 16 13.35 -1.11 5.14
CA GLU A 16 14.40 -1.60 4.23
C GLU A 16 15.56 -0.63 4.09
N GLN A 17 15.29 0.67 3.96
CA GLN A 17 16.34 1.70 3.95
C GLN A 17 17.17 1.68 5.25
N ALA A 18 16.51 1.58 6.41
CA ALA A 18 17.20 1.48 7.70
C ALA A 18 18.03 0.20 7.82
N ARG A 19 17.56 -0.95 7.30
CA ARG A 19 18.33 -2.20 7.20
C ARG A 19 19.59 -1.98 6.35
N GLY A 20 19.44 -1.33 5.20
CA GLY A 20 20.56 -0.98 4.31
C GLY A 20 21.61 -0.08 4.97
N GLN A 21 21.19 0.79 5.90
CA GLN A 21 22.08 1.64 6.70
C GLN A 21 22.61 0.98 7.98
N LYS A 22 22.35 -0.32 8.20
CA LYS A 22 22.73 -1.06 9.42
C LYS A 22 22.14 -0.46 10.70
N LEU A 23 20.90 0.00 10.64
CA LEU A 23 20.12 0.52 11.76
C LEU A 23 18.98 -0.45 12.14
N PRO A 24 19.29 -1.65 12.66
CA PRO A 24 18.30 -2.71 12.85
C PRO A 24 17.17 -2.36 13.84
N ALA A 25 17.47 -1.54 14.86
CA ALA A 25 16.46 -1.07 15.80
C ALA A 25 15.43 -0.15 15.11
N VAL A 26 15.89 0.76 14.25
CA VAL A 26 15.00 1.65 13.49
C VAL A 26 14.21 0.89 12.43
N ALA A 27 14.84 -0.08 11.77
CA ALA A 27 14.15 -0.96 10.83
C ALA A 27 13.04 -1.77 11.51
N THR A 28 13.30 -2.28 12.73
CA THR A 28 12.31 -3.02 13.52
C THR A 28 11.15 -2.12 13.93
N LEU A 29 11.44 -0.87 14.32
CA LEU A 29 10.41 0.11 14.65
C LEU A 29 9.49 0.39 13.46
N PHE A 30 10.05 0.75 12.31
CA PHE A 30 9.25 0.98 11.09
C PHE A 30 8.41 -0.24 10.71
N GLN A 31 9.01 -1.44 10.76
CA GLN A 31 8.29 -2.67 10.43
C GLN A 31 7.13 -2.94 11.39
N ARG A 32 7.32 -2.67 12.68
CA ARG A 32 6.27 -2.85 13.70
C ARG A 32 5.11 -1.91 13.44
N VAL A 33 5.39 -0.61 13.28
CA VAL A 33 4.35 0.40 13.01
C VAL A 33 3.63 0.09 11.70
N ALA A 34 4.35 -0.22 10.62
CA ALA A 34 3.75 -0.68 9.36
C ALA A 34 2.77 -1.87 9.56
N SER A 35 3.08 -2.77 10.49
CA SER A 35 2.23 -3.93 10.78
C SER A 35 0.97 -3.55 11.56
N VAL A 36 1.02 -2.51 12.39
CA VAL A 36 -0.16 -1.93 13.06
C VAL A 36 -1.05 -1.26 12.01
N GLU A 37 -0.48 -0.39 11.16
CA GLU A 37 -1.23 0.31 10.10
C GLU A 37 -2.08 -0.65 9.26
N LEU A 38 -1.49 -1.76 8.82
CA LEU A 38 -2.19 -2.75 8.00
C LEU A 38 -3.06 -3.72 8.82
N GLY A 39 -2.51 -4.22 9.93
CA GLY A 39 -3.10 -5.30 10.71
C GLY A 39 -4.25 -4.87 11.62
N GLU A 40 -4.27 -3.59 12.00
CA GLU A 40 -5.23 -2.98 12.91
C GLU A 40 -5.99 -1.88 12.17
N HIS A 41 -5.43 -0.67 12.03
CA HIS A 41 -6.16 0.51 11.51
C HIS A 41 -6.85 0.24 10.16
N PHE A 42 -6.12 -0.29 9.17
CA PHE A 42 -6.70 -0.64 7.87
C PHE A 42 -7.74 -1.75 7.98
N THR A 43 -7.49 -2.77 8.80
CA THR A 43 -8.37 -3.94 8.97
C THR A 43 -9.68 -3.57 9.66
N GLU A 44 -9.64 -2.71 10.66
CA GLU A 44 -10.84 -2.24 11.36
C GLU A 44 -11.68 -1.34 10.47
N ALA A 45 -11.06 -0.41 9.75
CA ALA A 45 -11.75 0.43 8.78
C ALA A 45 -12.33 -0.39 7.60
N ALA A 46 -11.60 -1.42 7.14
CA ALA A 46 -12.10 -2.37 6.15
C ALA A 46 -13.31 -3.16 6.64
N THR A 47 -13.36 -3.46 7.95
CA THR A 47 -14.50 -4.15 8.57
C THR A 47 -15.73 -3.25 8.59
N LEU A 48 -15.60 -1.99 9.01
CA LEU A 48 -16.71 -1.03 9.02
C LEU A 48 -17.26 -0.74 7.62
N THR A 49 -16.40 -0.73 6.61
CA THR A 49 -16.81 -0.44 5.22
C THR A 49 -17.30 -1.66 4.44
N GLY A 50 -17.17 -2.87 5.01
CA GLY A 50 -17.53 -4.11 4.31
C GLY A 50 -16.62 -4.40 3.11
N LEU A 51 -15.36 -3.95 3.16
CA LEU A 51 -14.40 -4.10 2.05
C LEU A 51 -14.21 -5.57 1.65
N VAL A 52 -14.17 -6.47 2.63
CA VAL A 52 -13.93 -7.90 2.43
C VAL A 52 -15.28 -8.63 2.30
N GLY A 53 -15.55 -9.15 1.11
CA GLY A 53 -16.69 -10.02 0.82
C GLY A 53 -16.30 -11.49 0.76
N SER A 54 -17.08 -12.29 0.02
CA SER A 54 -16.73 -13.69 -0.31
C SER A 54 -15.52 -13.76 -1.25
N ASP A 55 -14.85 -14.91 -1.31
CA ASP A 55 -13.75 -15.17 -2.27
C ASP A 55 -14.09 -14.72 -3.71
N ALA A 56 -15.30 -15.02 -4.18
CA ALA A 56 -15.75 -14.62 -5.51
C ALA A 56 -16.01 -13.10 -5.64
N ALA A 57 -16.48 -12.44 -4.58
CA ALA A 57 -16.65 -10.98 -4.57
C ALA A 57 -15.28 -10.27 -4.56
N ASN A 58 -14.37 -10.75 -3.73
CA ASN A 58 -13.00 -10.22 -3.62
C ASN A 58 -12.25 -10.36 -4.97
N LEU A 59 -12.38 -11.51 -5.64
CA LEU A 59 -11.81 -11.71 -6.97
C LEU A 59 -12.43 -10.81 -8.04
N ARG A 60 -13.73 -10.53 -7.99
CA ARG A 60 -14.35 -9.56 -8.91
C ARG A 60 -13.80 -8.16 -8.70
N ALA A 61 -13.68 -7.73 -7.45
CA ALA A 61 -13.12 -6.43 -7.10
C ALA A 61 -11.65 -6.30 -7.52
N ALA A 62 -10.87 -7.39 -7.40
CA ALA A 62 -9.51 -7.44 -7.91
C ALA A 62 -9.49 -7.33 -9.43
N VAL A 63 -10.23 -8.17 -10.17
CA VAL A 63 -10.31 -8.12 -11.64
C VAL A 63 -10.70 -6.74 -12.17
N GLU A 64 -11.62 -6.05 -11.50
CA GLU A 64 -12.04 -4.70 -11.91
C GLU A 64 -10.93 -3.66 -11.76
N GLY A 65 -10.27 -3.61 -10.60
CA GLY A 65 -9.13 -2.71 -10.36
C GLY A 65 -8.01 -2.93 -11.36
N GLU A 66 -7.60 -4.18 -11.48
CA GLU A 66 -6.53 -4.63 -12.38
C GLU A 66 -6.84 -4.34 -13.86
N SER A 67 -8.11 -4.45 -14.25
CA SER A 67 -8.54 -4.06 -15.60
C SER A 67 -8.43 -2.55 -15.82
N TYR A 68 -8.73 -1.73 -14.81
CA TYR A 68 -8.63 -0.28 -14.93
C TYR A 68 -7.16 0.16 -14.97
N GLU A 69 -6.33 -0.40 -14.09
CA GLU A 69 -4.92 -0.06 -13.97
C GLU A 69 -4.16 -0.44 -15.24
N SER A 70 -4.32 -1.68 -15.71
CA SER A 70 -3.65 -2.19 -16.92
C SER A 70 -4.09 -1.52 -18.22
N ARG A 71 -5.36 -1.12 -18.35
CA ARG A 71 -5.92 -0.62 -19.64
C ARG A 71 -6.07 0.88 -19.72
N VAL A 72 -6.18 1.56 -18.58
CA VAL A 72 -6.52 2.99 -18.53
C VAL A 72 -5.45 3.78 -17.78
N MET A 73 -5.24 3.48 -16.50
CA MET A 73 -4.41 4.32 -15.63
C MET A 73 -2.95 4.31 -16.06
N TYR A 74 -2.29 3.15 -16.04
CA TYR A 74 -0.86 3.06 -16.33
C TYR A 74 -0.50 3.39 -17.77
N PRO A 75 -1.25 2.95 -18.81
CA PRO A 75 -1.03 3.43 -20.17
C PRO A 75 -1.20 4.95 -20.31
N GLY A 76 -2.13 5.54 -19.54
CA GLY A 76 -2.33 6.98 -19.46
C GLY A 76 -1.13 7.71 -18.86
N PHE A 77 -0.68 7.25 -17.69
CA PHE A 77 0.47 7.81 -16.98
C PHE A 77 1.77 7.66 -17.78
N ALA A 78 1.98 6.50 -18.42
CA ALA A 78 3.14 6.27 -19.27
C ALA A 78 3.22 7.27 -20.43
N ARG A 79 2.09 7.50 -21.12
CA ARG A 79 2.02 8.49 -22.20
C ARG A 79 2.32 9.91 -21.70
N GLN A 80 1.71 10.31 -20.58
CA GLN A 80 1.90 11.64 -19.99
C GLN A 80 3.35 11.84 -19.54
N ALA A 81 3.96 10.87 -18.87
CA ALA A 81 5.36 10.93 -18.47
C ALA A 81 6.31 11.04 -19.68
N LYS A 82 5.98 10.37 -20.80
CA LYS A 82 6.73 10.50 -22.06
C LYS A 82 6.61 11.89 -22.68
N GLU A 83 5.41 12.46 -22.70
CA GLU A 83 5.17 13.84 -23.13
C GLU A 83 5.92 14.84 -22.24
N ASP A 84 6.03 14.55 -20.95
CA ASP A 84 6.72 15.36 -19.95
C ASP A 84 8.26 15.22 -20.00
N GLY A 85 8.78 14.29 -20.80
CA GLY A 85 10.20 13.99 -20.90
C GLY A 85 10.77 13.16 -19.73
N ASP A 86 9.92 12.69 -18.82
CA ASP A 86 10.29 11.83 -17.69
C ASP A 86 10.31 10.35 -18.14
N THR A 87 11.24 10.00 -19.03
CA THR A 87 11.26 8.70 -19.73
C THR A 87 11.31 7.48 -18.81
N LYS A 88 12.05 7.56 -17.69
CA LYS A 88 12.12 6.46 -16.71
C LYS A 88 10.76 6.18 -16.05
N ALA A 89 9.98 7.22 -15.77
CA ALA A 89 8.63 7.04 -15.24
C ALA A 89 7.70 6.45 -16.31
N ALA A 90 7.85 6.86 -17.57
CA ALA A 90 7.09 6.27 -18.67
C ALA A 90 7.39 4.78 -18.85
N GLU A 91 8.66 4.38 -18.74
CA GLU A 91 9.10 2.98 -18.79
C GLU A 91 8.53 2.18 -17.61
N LEU A 92 8.65 2.70 -16.39
CA LEU A 92 8.09 2.06 -15.19
C LEU A 92 6.59 1.83 -15.31
N PHE A 93 5.82 2.88 -15.61
CA PHE A 93 4.37 2.76 -15.80
C PHE A 93 4.00 1.79 -16.93
N THR A 94 4.84 1.66 -17.96
CA THR A 94 4.60 0.69 -19.04
C THR A 94 4.84 -0.75 -18.59
N GLU A 95 5.85 -1.01 -17.75
CA GLU A 95 6.06 -2.32 -17.13
C GLU A 95 4.92 -2.68 -16.19
N ILE A 96 4.57 -1.77 -15.26
CA ILE A 96 3.46 -1.99 -14.32
C ILE A 96 2.16 -2.34 -15.07
N ALA A 97 1.83 -1.62 -16.16
CA ALA A 97 0.66 -1.95 -16.98
C ALA A 97 0.62 -3.42 -17.49
N LYS A 98 1.78 -4.03 -17.75
CA LYS A 98 1.88 -5.43 -18.17
C LYS A 98 1.68 -6.37 -16.99
N ASP A 99 2.21 -6.03 -15.83
CA ASP A 99 2.07 -6.82 -14.60
C ASP A 99 0.59 -6.84 -14.16
N GLU A 100 -0.10 -5.70 -14.16
CA GLU A 100 -1.54 -5.63 -13.86
C GLU A 100 -2.40 -6.40 -14.88
N ALA A 101 -2.00 -6.40 -16.16
CA ALA A 101 -2.66 -7.24 -17.15
C ALA A 101 -2.50 -8.74 -16.83
N ALA A 102 -1.36 -9.11 -16.26
CA ALA A 102 -1.05 -10.48 -15.85
C ALA A 102 -1.74 -10.86 -14.53
N HIS A 103 -1.90 -9.93 -13.58
CA HIS A 103 -2.71 -10.06 -12.38
C HIS A 103 -4.19 -10.24 -12.74
N HIS A 104 -4.75 -9.34 -13.57
CA HIS A 104 -6.10 -9.43 -14.12
C HIS A 104 -6.39 -10.83 -14.68
N GLN A 105 -5.50 -11.36 -15.54
CA GLN A 105 -5.67 -12.69 -16.14
C GLN A 105 -5.71 -13.81 -15.08
N ARG A 106 -4.82 -13.75 -14.08
CA ARG A 106 -4.77 -14.75 -13.00
C ARG A 106 -6.00 -14.71 -12.11
N PHE A 107 -6.44 -13.52 -11.71
CA PHE A 107 -7.65 -13.37 -10.91
C PHE A 107 -8.90 -13.77 -11.69
N GLN A 108 -8.99 -13.44 -12.98
CA GLN A 108 -10.09 -13.89 -13.84
C GLN A 108 -10.12 -15.42 -13.97
N ALA A 109 -8.96 -16.07 -14.08
CA ALA A 109 -8.88 -17.53 -14.08
C ALA A 109 -9.31 -18.12 -12.73
N ALA A 110 -8.86 -17.56 -11.59
CA ALA A 110 -9.29 -17.99 -10.26
C ALA A 110 -10.81 -17.80 -10.07
N LEU A 111 -11.37 -16.68 -10.52
CA LEU A 111 -12.81 -16.42 -10.44
C LEU A 111 -13.62 -17.44 -11.25
N ARG A 112 -13.12 -17.81 -12.43
CA ARG A 112 -13.73 -18.88 -13.24
C ARG A 112 -13.73 -20.21 -12.50
N VAL A 113 -12.64 -20.56 -11.83
CA VAL A 113 -12.56 -21.79 -11.03
C VAL A 113 -13.63 -21.78 -9.93
N LEU A 114 -13.78 -20.68 -9.20
CA LEU A 114 -14.78 -20.61 -8.12
C LEU A 114 -16.23 -20.60 -8.60
N THR A 115 -16.50 -20.03 -9.77
CA THR A 115 -17.87 -19.91 -10.31
C THR A 115 -18.31 -21.12 -11.12
N THR A 116 -17.37 -21.91 -11.66
CA THR A 116 -17.68 -23.06 -12.53
C THR A 116 -17.23 -24.40 -11.99
N GLY A 117 -16.36 -24.43 -10.99
CA GLY A 117 -15.71 -25.64 -10.47
C GLY A 117 -14.69 -26.26 -11.42
N LYS A 118 -14.35 -25.61 -12.54
CA LYS A 118 -13.44 -26.16 -13.56
C LYS A 118 -12.08 -25.47 -13.57
N GLY A 119 -11.03 -26.26 -13.64
CA GLY A 119 -9.63 -25.81 -13.69
C GLY A 119 -8.96 -25.77 -12.32
N SER A 120 -7.85 -25.05 -12.22
CA SER A 120 -7.08 -24.87 -11.00
C SER A 120 -6.72 -23.40 -10.80
N ILE A 121 -6.74 -22.92 -9.56
CA ILE A 121 -6.30 -21.56 -9.23
C ILE A 121 -4.83 -21.41 -9.66
N PRO A 122 -4.48 -20.36 -10.44
CA PRO A 122 -3.11 -20.13 -10.87
C PRO A 122 -2.14 -19.99 -9.69
N LYS A 123 -0.88 -20.34 -9.93
CA LYS A 123 0.20 -20.05 -8.98
C LYS A 123 0.38 -18.53 -8.83
N PRO A 124 0.85 -18.05 -7.66
CA PRO A 124 1.23 -16.65 -7.50
C PRO A 124 2.27 -16.25 -8.55
N PRO A 125 2.28 -14.98 -8.96
CA PRO A 125 3.36 -14.45 -9.78
C PRO A 125 4.69 -14.50 -9.00
N GLY A 126 5.81 -14.51 -9.74
CA GLY A 126 7.13 -14.43 -9.12
C GLY A 126 7.47 -12.97 -8.83
N VAL A 127 8.07 -12.71 -7.68
CA VAL A 127 8.45 -11.34 -7.27
C VAL A 127 9.92 -11.10 -7.62
N ASN A 128 10.20 -10.05 -8.37
CA ASN A 128 11.53 -9.51 -8.65
C ASN A 128 11.73 -8.22 -7.83
N PRO A 129 12.01 -8.33 -6.52
CA PRO A 129 11.94 -7.17 -5.63
C PRO A 129 12.87 -6.06 -6.09
N GLU A 130 12.30 -4.87 -6.27
CA GLU A 130 13.07 -3.67 -6.55
C GLU A 130 13.89 -3.30 -5.32
N ARG A 131 15.11 -2.82 -5.58
CA ARG A 131 15.96 -2.36 -4.47
C ARG A 131 15.44 -1.00 -4.02
N VAL A 132 15.12 -0.88 -2.73
CA VAL A 132 14.86 0.42 -2.10
C VAL A 132 16.08 1.33 -2.28
N ARG A 133 15.87 2.48 -2.93
CA ARG A 133 16.90 3.48 -3.21
C ARG A 133 16.52 4.80 -2.57
N ALA A 134 17.19 5.16 -1.48
CA ALA A 134 17.10 6.53 -0.97
C ALA A 134 17.69 7.52 -1.98
N GLY A 135 16.96 8.60 -2.27
CA GLY A 135 17.38 9.54 -3.31
C GLY A 135 16.50 10.77 -3.42
N MET A 136 16.98 11.77 -4.15
CA MET A 136 16.13 12.89 -4.59
C MET A 136 15.13 12.38 -5.63
N PRO A 137 13.98 13.06 -5.80
CA PRO A 137 13.07 12.76 -6.90
C PRO A 137 13.83 12.75 -8.24
N GLN A 138 13.59 11.71 -9.04
CA GLN A 138 14.23 11.52 -10.35
C GLN A 138 13.41 12.13 -11.49
N VAL A 139 12.15 12.48 -11.23
CA VAL A 139 11.24 13.13 -12.17
C VAL A 139 11.17 14.64 -11.95
N ARG A 140 10.90 15.39 -13.02
CA ARG A 140 10.89 16.86 -12.96
C ARG A 140 9.52 17.45 -13.12
N ALA A 141 8.69 16.92 -14.03
CA ALA A 141 7.40 17.51 -14.35
C ALA A 141 6.41 17.36 -13.19
N ALA A 142 5.64 18.42 -12.94
CA ALA A 142 4.62 18.41 -11.88
C ALA A 142 3.53 17.36 -12.13
N ARG A 143 3.15 17.15 -13.40
CA ARG A 143 2.18 16.13 -13.80
C ARG A 143 2.70 14.71 -13.54
N THR A 144 3.91 14.36 -13.99
CA THR A 144 4.54 13.08 -13.64
C THR A 144 4.63 12.86 -12.12
N LYS A 145 4.99 13.88 -11.34
CA LYS A 145 5.05 13.79 -9.87
C LYS A 145 3.69 13.47 -9.26
N ALA A 146 2.63 14.14 -9.72
CA ALA A 146 1.27 13.89 -9.27
C ALA A 146 0.78 12.49 -9.67
N ASN A 147 1.18 12.00 -10.85
CA ASN A 147 0.87 10.64 -11.30
C ASN A 147 1.57 9.59 -10.43
N LEU A 148 2.85 9.77 -10.11
CA LEU A 148 3.57 8.87 -9.18
C LEU A 148 2.92 8.86 -7.79
N ASP A 149 2.54 10.03 -7.27
CA ASP A 149 1.82 10.11 -6.00
C ASP A 149 0.49 9.34 -6.05
N THR A 150 -0.28 9.54 -7.11
CA THR A 150 -1.56 8.84 -7.33
C THR A 150 -1.35 7.33 -7.42
N ALA A 151 -0.35 6.90 -8.18
CA ALA A 151 -0.04 5.49 -8.40
C ALA A 151 0.41 4.81 -7.10
N MET A 152 1.33 5.41 -6.34
CA MET A 152 1.77 4.84 -5.06
C MET A 152 0.62 4.66 -4.05
N HIS A 153 -0.37 5.57 -4.03
CA HIS A 153 -1.56 5.37 -3.20
C HIS A 153 -2.46 4.22 -3.71
N GLY A 154 -2.51 4.01 -5.03
CA GLY A 154 -3.17 2.87 -5.65
C GLY A 154 -2.51 1.56 -5.26
N GLU A 155 -1.19 1.46 -5.46
CA GLU A 155 -0.36 0.29 -5.16
C GLU A 155 -0.42 -0.10 -3.68
N ALA A 156 -0.28 0.89 -2.80
CA ALA A 156 -0.40 0.67 -1.36
C ALA A 156 -1.78 0.11 -0.98
N LEU A 157 -2.86 0.66 -1.58
CA LEU A 157 -4.22 0.20 -1.33
C LEU A 157 -4.47 -1.20 -1.92
N ALA A 158 -3.95 -1.50 -3.10
CA ALA A 158 -4.02 -2.82 -3.73
C ALA A 158 -3.31 -3.87 -2.87
N HIS A 159 -2.08 -3.59 -2.42
CA HIS A 159 -1.34 -4.41 -1.45
C HIS A 159 -2.18 -4.71 -0.20
N ALA A 160 -2.72 -3.67 0.43
CA ALA A 160 -3.50 -3.80 1.66
C ALA A 160 -4.80 -4.61 1.45
N LYS A 161 -5.51 -4.39 0.34
CA LYS A 161 -6.69 -5.18 -0.05
C LYS A 161 -6.33 -6.65 -0.25
N TYR A 162 -5.28 -6.94 -1.00
CA TYR A 162 -4.88 -8.32 -1.29
C TYR A 162 -4.38 -9.05 -0.04
N ALA A 163 -3.75 -8.36 0.90
CA ALA A 163 -3.45 -8.94 2.22
C ALA A 163 -4.72 -9.38 2.96
N LEU A 164 -5.77 -8.56 2.99
CA LEU A 164 -7.04 -8.93 3.62
C LEU A 164 -7.78 -10.04 2.86
N PHE A 165 -7.79 -9.99 1.53
CA PHE A 165 -8.40 -11.03 0.70
C PHE A 165 -7.68 -12.37 0.87
N ALA A 166 -6.34 -12.36 0.99
CA ALA A 166 -5.55 -13.54 1.30
C ALA A 166 -5.90 -14.11 2.68
N LYS A 167 -6.00 -13.25 3.71
CA LYS A 167 -6.40 -13.65 5.07
C LYS A 167 -7.79 -14.28 5.09
N HIS A 168 -8.74 -13.70 4.36
CA HIS A 168 -10.08 -14.27 4.19
C HIS A 168 -10.03 -15.63 3.50
N ALA A 169 -9.41 -15.73 2.33
CA ALA A 169 -9.29 -16.98 1.58
C ALA A 169 -8.64 -18.10 2.43
N GLN A 170 -7.62 -17.75 3.22
CA GLN A 170 -6.97 -18.68 4.14
C GLN A 170 -7.93 -19.15 5.25
N ALA A 171 -8.70 -18.25 5.86
CA ALA A 171 -9.68 -18.58 6.90
C ALA A 171 -10.81 -19.49 6.39
N TRP A 172 -11.16 -19.38 5.11
CA TRP A 172 -12.16 -20.21 4.44
C TRP A 172 -11.57 -21.45 3.74
N GLY A 173 -10.31 -21.78 4.03
CA GLY A 173 -9.66 -23.01 3.56
C GLY A 173 -9.14 -22.97 2.12
N ASN A 174 -9.27 -21.84 1.41
CA ASN A 174 -8.83 -21.66 0.04
C ASN A 174 -7.34 -21.24 -0.04
N LYS A 175 -6.46 -22.16 0.39
CA LYS A 175 -5.00 -21.93 0.48
C LYS A 175 -4.34 -21.55 -0.85
N ALA A 176 -4.90 -21.98 -1.98
CA ALA A 176 -4.37 -21.62 -3.30
C ALA A 176 -4.70 -20.17 -3.64
N LEU A 177 -5.93 -19.73 -3.38
CA LEU A 177 -6.34 -18.35 -3.56
C LEU A 177 -5.61 -17.40 -2.60
N ALA A 178 -5.45 -17.80 -1.34
CA ALA A 178 -4.69 -17.03 -0.38
C ALA A 178 -3.27 -16.74 -0.89
N ARG A 179 -2.57 -17.76 -1.39
CA ARG A 179 -1.25 -17.60 -2.00
C ARG A 179 -1.26 -16.70 -3.23
N LEU A 180 -2.28 -16.80 -4.08
CA LEU A 180 -2.40 -15.95 -5.27
C LEU A 180 -2.54 -14.48 -4.89
N PHE A 181 -3.42 -14.13 -3.94
CA PHE A 181 -3.56 -12.77 -3.45
C PHE A 181 -2.28 -12.27 -2.76
N THR A 182 -1.65 -13.09 -1.93
CA THR A 182 -0.36 -12.72 -1.31
C THR A 182 0.70 -12.41 -2.37
N GLY A 183 0.81 -13.23 -3.42
CA GLY A 183 1.80 -13.02 -4.47
C GLY A 183 1.57 -11.74 -5.27
N ALA A 184 0.32 -11.41 -5.61
CA ALA A 184 0.00 -10.13 -6.26
C ALA A 184 0.29 -8.95 -5.33
N GLY A 185 -0.18 -9.02 -4.07
CA GLY A 185 0.11 -8.01 -3.06
C GLY A 185 1.61 -7.76 -2.84
N ASP A 186 2.44 -8.81 -2.91
CA ASP A 186 3.89 -8.68 -2.82
C ASP A 186 4.48 -7.93 -4.03
N ILE A 187 3.91 -8.07 -5.23
CA ILE A 187 4.32 -7.30 -6.41
C ILE A 187 3.96 -5.83 -6.24
N GLU A 188 2.71 -5.52 -5.85
CA GLU A 188 2.26 -4.12 -5.66
C GLU A 188 3.20 -3.37 -4.72
N LEU A 189 3.60 -4.01 -3.61
CA LEU A 189 4.48 -3.38 -2.63
C LEU A 189 5.96 -3.38 -3.07
N ARG A 190 6.47 -4.53 -3.50
CA ARG A 190 7.92 -4.75 -3.61
C ARG A 190 8.48 -4.44 -4.98
N GLU A 191 7.62 -4.24 -5.98
CA GLU A 191 8.00 -3.85 -7.34
C GLU A 191 7.39 -2.50 -7.67
N HIS A 192 6.06 -2.41 -7.76
CA HIS A 192 5.37 -1.21 -8.23
C HIS A 192 5.60 -0.01 -7.29
N PHE A 193 5.09 -0.08 -6.06
CA PHE A 193 5.24 0.98 -5.05
C PHE A 193 6.71 1.31 -4.81
N THR A 194 7.58 0.29 -4.72
CA THR A 194 9.01 0.50 -4.47
C THR A 194 9.71 1.23 -5.62
N GLY A 195 9.40 0.89 -6.87
CA GLY A 195 9.92 1.57 -8.06
C GLY A 195 9.43 3.01 -8.15
N GLU A 196 8.14 3.22 -7.89
CA GLU A 196 7.52 4.54 -7.90
C GLU A 196 8.07 5.44 -6.80
N ALA A 197 8.21 4.91 -5.58
CA ALA A 197 8.82 5.59 -4.44
C ALA A 197 10.26 6.03 -4.75
N ALA A 198 11.02 5.23 -5.49
CA ALA A 198 12.37 5.56 -5.90
C ALA A 198 12.43 6.71 -6.93
N LEU A 199 11.45 6.79 -7.84
CA LEU A 199 11.34 7.90 -8.80
C LEU A 199 10.79 9.17 -8.16
N ALA A 200 9.83 9.03 -7.25
CA ALA A 200 9.22 10.12 -6.50
C ALA A 200 10.17 10.71 -5.45
N GLY A 201 11.21 9.97 -5.04
CA GLY A 201 12.13 10.39 -3.98
C GLY A 201 11.49 10.29 -2.59
N LEU A 202 10.53 9.38 -2.41
CA LEU A 202 9.83 9.13 -1.15
C LEU A 202 10.81 8.68 -0.06
N VAL A 203 11.72 7.77 -0.42
CA VAL A 203 12.74 7.24 0.48
C VAL A 203 13.94 8.18 0.52
N ARG A 204 14.29 8.64 1.72
CA ARG A 204 15.39 9.57 2.00
C ARG A 204 16.38 8.95 2.99
N SER A 205 17.19 9.76 3.68
CA SER A 205 18.00 9.24 4.79
C SER A 205 17.09 8.68 5.88
N THR A 206 17.55 7.70 6.68
CA THR A 206 16.71 7.16 7.76
C THR A 206 16.28 8.24 8.76
N ARG A 207 17.10 9.28 8.97
CA ARG A 207 16.73 10.43 9.80
C ARG A 207 15.62 11.29 9.18
N ASP A 208 15.65 11.49 7.87
CA ASP A 208 14.61 12.22 7.14
C ASP A 208 13.30 11.41 7.13
N ASN A 209 13.39 10.10 6.86
CA ASN A 209 12.23 9.19 6.90
C ASN A 209 11.55 9.20 8.27
N LEU A 210 12.32 9.18 9.36
CA LEU A 210 11.78 9.32 10.72
C LEU A 210 11.13 10.69 10.93
N THR A 211 11.65 11.76 10.32
CA THR A 211 11.02 13.08 10.40
C THR A 211 9.70 13.12 9.64
N THR A 212 9.64 12.51 8.45
CA THR A 212 8.41 12.33 7.69
C THR A 212 7.37 11.57 8.50
N ALA A 213 7.76 10.42 9.06
CA ALA A 213 6.87 9.60 9.90
C ALA A 213 6.35 10.40 11.11
N VAL A 214 7.23 11.03 11.89
CA VAL A 214 6.81 11.89 13.02
C VAL A 214 5.79 12.95 12.62
N ASN A 215 5.98 13.59 11.46
CA ASN A 215 5.05 14.62 11.01
C ASN A 215 3.69 14.05 10.59
N GLY A 216 3.68 12.90 9.89
CA GLY A 216 2.47 12.17 9.53
C GLY A 216 1.69 11.75 10.77
N GLU A 217 2.33 10.97 11.65
CA GLU A 217 1.73 10.47 12.89
C GLU A 217 1.17 11.60 13.78
N GLN A 218 1.85 12.74 13.86
CA GLN A 218 1.35 13.88 14.62
C GLN A 218 0.16 14.56 13.96
N TYR A 219 0.13 14.64 12.64
CA TYR A 219 -1.02 15.16 11.92
C TYR A 219 -2.24 14.25 12.11
N GLU A 220 -2.03 12.95 12.01
CA GLU A 220 -3.10 11.95 12.15
C GLU A 220 -3.69 11.94 13.56
N SER A 221 -2.83 11.78 14.58
CA SER A 221 -3.23 11.78 15.99
C SER A 221 -3.88 13.08 16.48
N ARG A 222 -3.42 14.25 16.01
CA ARG A 222 -3.85 15.55 16.57
C ARG A 222 -4.91 16.25 15.75
N THR A 223 -5.00 15.94 14.46
CA THR A 223 -5.85 16.68 13.52
C THR A 223 -6.83 15.76 12.83
N MET A 224 -6.35 14.80 12.04
CA MET A 224 -7.19 14.02 11.13
C MET A 224 -8.18 13.14 11.89
N TYR A 225 -7.68 12.24 12.74
CA TYR A 225 -8.51 11.28 13.45
C TYR A 225 -9.45 11.93 14.48
N PRO A 226 -9.01 12.93 15.27
CA PRO A 226 -9.94 13.70 16.10
C PRO A 226 -11.05 14.38 15.30
N ASP A 227 -10.77 14.86 14.08
CA ASP A 227 -11.80 15.45 13.22
C ASP A 227 -12.77 14.42 12.67
N PHE A 228 -12.27 13.27 12.22
CA PHE A 228 -13.11 12.16 11.77
C PHE A 228 -13.99 11.63 12.90
N ALA A 229 -13.46 11.47 14.10
CA ALA A 229 -14.23 11.08 15.28
C ALA A 229 -15.39 12.05 15.57
N ARG A 230 -15.13 13.36 15.53
CA ARG A 230 -16.20 14.38 15.72
C ARG A 230 -17.26 14.30 14.62
N LYS A 231 -16.85 14.13 13.36
CA LYS A 231 -17.78 14.01 12.22
C LYS A 231 -18.64 12.75 12.32
N ALA A 232 -18.03 11.61 12.62
CA ALA A 232 -18.73 10.35 12.84
C ALA A 232 -19.72 10.44 14.01
N GLN A 233 -19.30 11.02 15.13
CA GLN A 233 -20.16 11.25 16.29
C GLN A 233 -21.36 12.15 15.96
N ALA A 234 -21.14 13.23 15.21
CA ALA A 234 -22.21 14.12 14.77
C ALA A 234 -23.19 13.45 13.80
N ALA A 235 -22.72 12.49 13.01
CA ALA A 235 -23.54 11.66 12.13
C ALA A 235 -24.26 10.51 12.86
N GLY A 236 -23.99 10.30 14.16
CA GLY A 236 -24.54 9.19 14.94
C GLY A 236 -23.83 7.85 14.73
N ASP A 237 -22.72 7.82 13.98
CA ASP A 237 -21.90 6.62 13.80
C ASP A 237 -20.91 6.48 14.96
N THR A 238 -21.43 5.99 16.09
CA THR A 238 -20.64 5.83 17.32
C THR A 238 -19.54 4.79 17.20
N GLY A 239 -19.69 3.82 16.29
CA GLY A 239 -18.68 2.79 16.02
C GLY A 239 -17.46 3.38 15.32
N ALA A 240 -17.68 4.09 14.21
CA ALA A 240 -16.61 4.81 13.52
C ALA A 240 -15.97 5.89 14.41
N ALA A 241 -16.77 6.59 15.23
CA ALA A 241 -16.25 7.59 16.16
C ALA A 241 -15.36 6.98 17.26
N ALA A 242 -15.61 5.73 17.68
CA ALA A 242 -14.75 5.02 18.62
C ALA A 242 -13.45 4.56 17.95
N LEU A 243 -13.54 3.95 16.77
CA LEU A 243 -12.38 3.56 15.96
C LEU A 243 -11.43 4.73 15.76
N PHE A 244 -11.93 5.87 15.24
CA PHE A 244 -11.07 7.03 14.99
C PHE A 244 -10.45 7.63 16.27
N ARG A 245 -11.02 7.40 17.46
CA ARG A 245 -10.36 7.83 18.70
C ARG A 245 -9.23 6.89 19.11
N ASN A 246 -9.41 5.59 18.89
CA ASN A 246 -8.38 4.60 19.16
C ASN A 246 -7.19 4.80 18.21
N ASP A 247 -7.44 4.92 16.90
CA ASP A 247 -6.39 5.21 15.91
C ASP A 247 -5.61 6.48 16.31
N ALA A 248 -6.30 7.55 16.75
CA ALA A 248 -5.63 8.76 17.20
C ALA A 248 -4.66 8.54 18.37
N ASP A 249 -5.01 7.66 19.32
CA ASP A 249 -4.18 7.32 20.48
C ASP A 249 -2.97 6.45 20.07
N ASP A 250 -3.16 5.54 19.13
CA ASP A 250 -2.11 4.69 18.57
C ASP A 250 -1.10 5.50 17.73
N GLU A 251 -1.57 6.40 16.85
CA GLU A 251 -0.70 7.31 16.11
C GLU A 251 0.09 8.24 17.03
N ALA A 252 -0.50 8.64 18.17
CA ALA A 252 0.23 9.40 19.18
C ALA A 252 1.35 8.56 19.81
N GLY A 253 1.17 7.23 19.94
CA GLY A 253 2.19 6.26 20.30
C GLY A 253 3.29 6.15 19.26
N HIS A 254 2.92 5.94 18.00
CA HIS A 254 3.86 5.86 16.87
C HIS A 254 4.73 7.12 16.77
N ALA A 255 4.11 8.31 16.87
CA ALA A 255 4.83 9.58 16.89
C ALA A 255 5.89 9.65 18.00
N ARG A 256 5.56 9.21 19.22
CA ARG A 256 6.50 9.20 20.36
C ARG A 256 7.69 8.29 20.08
N ASP A 257 7.43 7.10 19.58
CA ASP A 257 8.48 6.11 19.28
C ASP A 257 9.40 6.58 18.15
N PHE A 258 8.87 7.15 17.07
CA PHE A 258 9.69 7.71 15.99
C PHE A 258 10.49 8.93 16.45
N VAL A 259 9.94 9.78 17.32
CA VAL A 259 10.71 10.88 17.93
C VAL A 259 11.89 10.33 18.72
N ALA A 260 11.68 9.31 19.55
CA ALA A 260 12.75 8.70 20.35
C ALA A 260 13.83 8.08 19.44
N ALA A 261 13.44 7.32 18.42
CA ALA A 261 14.36 6.74 17.45
C ALA A 261 15.17 7.80 16.70
N ARG A 262 14.53 8.90 16.26
CA ARG A 262 15.22 10.00 15.56
C ARG A 262 16.25 10.69 16.46
N GLN A 263 15.94 10.85 17.75
CA GLN A 263 16.86 11.44 18.71
C GLN A 263 18.05 10.54 19.02
N ALA A 264 17.89 9.21 18.90
CA ALA A 264 18.97 8.24 19.09
C ALA A 264 19.97 8.18 17.92
N LEU A 265 19.59 8.64 16.72
CA LEU A 265 20.48 8.74 15.54
C LEU A 265 21.37 10.00 15.56
N ARG A 266 21.83 10.43 16.74
CA ARG A 266 22.76 11.56 16.88
C ARG A 266 24.14 11.23 16.34
#